data_AF-A0A3P7EG88-F1
#
_entry.id   AF-A0A3P7EG88-F1
#
_cell.length_a   1.000
_cell.length_b   1.000
_cell.length_c   1.000
_cell.angle_alpha   90.00
_cell.angle_beta   90.00
_cell.angle_gamma   90.00
#
_symmetry.space_group_name_H-M   'P 1'
#
loop_
_entity.id
_entity.type
_entity.pdbx_description
1 polymer ?
#
loop_
_entity_poly.entity_id
_entity_poly.type
_entity_poly.pdbx_seq_one_letter_code
_entity_poly.pdbx_strand_id
1 'polypeptide(L)'
;MNPLCLQSETTTSSESENVKQSCLAALGYHFDSHGVMRDKDKKRYEFIDQKSYEKIGLAVTEEIYRIMENPPYNMERQYLDDTDKKRSAFIFLSKGWYEKENLVVLIHGSGSVRAGQWS
;
A
#
# COMPACT_ATOMS: atom_id res chain seq x y z
N MET A 1 3.43 7.33 -20.60
CA MET A 1 2.89 8.30 -19.62
C MET A 1 1.63 7.69 -19.03
N ASN A 2 1.57 7.47 -17.71
CA ASN A 2 0.32 7.16 -17.02
C ASN A 2 0.09 8.28 -15.97
N PRO A 3 -0.86 9.20 -16.19
CA PRO A 3 -1.04 10.39 -15.36
C PRO A 3 -2.08 10.13 -14.27
N LEU A 4 -1.73 9.37 -13.25
CA LEU A 4 -2.55 9.22 -12.03
C LEU A 4 -1.63 9.12 -10.81
N CYS A 5 -1.00 10.23 -10.44
CA CYS A 5 -0.22 10.34 -9.19
C CYS A 5 -0.41 11.72 -8.53
N LEU A 6 -1.56 12.36 -8.74
CA LEU A 6 -1.86 13.70 -8.25
C LEU A 6 -3.31 13.75 -7.77
N GLN A 7 -3.59 13.27 -6.56
CA GLN A 7 -4.74 13.74 -5.77
C GLN A 7 -4.42 13.59 -4.27
N SER A 8 -4.19 14.72 -3.59
CA SER A 8 -4.66 14.91 -2.21
C SER A 8 -4.62 16.40 -1.88
N GLU A 9 -5.81 16.90 -1.52
CA GLU A 9 -6.13 18.29 -1.23
C GLU A 9 -5.77 18.68 0.21
N THR A 10 -5.27 19.92 0.33
CA THR A 10 -5.43 20.94 1.38
C THR A 10 -5.86 20.53 2.80
N THR A 11 -5.02 20.86 3.81
CA THR A 11 -5.30 21.85 4.90
C THR A 11 -4.47 21.58 6.18
N THR A 12 -3.54 22.51 6.43
CA THR A 12 -3.09 23.17 7.69
C THR A 12 -2.75 22.39 8.98
N SER A 13 -1.54 22.71 9.45
CA SER A 13 -0.97 22.72 10.82
C SER A 13 -0.13 21.53 11.33
N SER A 14 1.05 21.94 11.84
CA SER A 14 2.16 21.23 12.49
C SER A 14 2.94 20.20 11.67
N GLU A 15 4.10 20.65 11.17
CA GLU A 15 5.37 19.92 10.99
C GLU A 15 5.30 18.40 11.06
N SER A 16 4.84 17.79 9.98
CA SER A 16 5.47 16.56 9.50
C SER A 16 5.72 16.79 8.02
N GLU A 17 6.97 16.59 7.63
CA GLU A 17 7.44 16.76 6.27
C GLU A 17 6.38 16.22 5.30
N ASN A 18 5.99 17.04 4.32
CA ASN A 18 5.19 16.59 3.19
C ASN A 18 6.08 15.63 2.39
N VAL A 19 6.29 14.43 2.94
CA VAL A 19 6.97 13.33 2.28
C VAL A 19 6.01 12.95 1.18
N LYS A 20 6.17 13.63 0.05
CA LYS A 20 5.49 13.35 -1.20
C LYS A 20 5.57 11.84 -1.40
N GLN A 21 4.45 11.17 -1.11
CA GLN A 21 4.45 9.73 -0.88
C GLN A 21 4.94 9.06 -2.16
N SER A 22 6.11 8.44 -2.06
CA SER A 22 6.81 7.96 -3.24
C SER A 22 6.10 6.69 -3.71
N CYS A 23 5.51 6.70 -4.91
CA CYS A 23 4.98 5.48 -5.49
C CYS A 23 6.14 4.58 -5.96
N LEU A 24 5.93 3.26 -5.93
CA LEU A 24 7.00 2.29 -6.23
C LEU A 24 7.61 2.50 -7.63
N ALA A 25 6.77 2.85 -8.61
CA ALA A 25 7.19 3.17 -9.97
C ALA A 25 8.11 4.41 -10.04
N ALA A 26 7.87 5.43 -9.21
CA ALA A 26 8.74 6.62 -9.15
C ALA A 26 10.12 6.31 -8.56
N LEU A 27 10.24 5.21 -7.80
CA LEU A 27 11.51 4.69 -7.32
C LEU A 27 12.19 3.76 -8.32
N GLY A 28 11.59 3.55 -9.51
CA GLY A 28 12.13 2.70 -10.57
C GLY A 28 11.82 1.21 -10.40
N TYR A 29 10.90 0.86 -9.48
CA TYR A 29 10.54 -0.52 -9.18
C TYR A 29 9.09 -0.85 -9.58
N HIS A 30 8.83 -2.13 -9.82
CA HIS A 30 7.50 -2.70 -10.03
C HIS A 30 7.49 -4.16 -9.57
N PHE A 31 6.32 -4.74 -9.34
CA PHE A 31 6.18 -6.19 -9.19
C PHE A 31 6.07 -6.85 -10.56
N ASP A 32 6.84 -7.91 -10.80
CA ASP A 32 6.68 -8.75 -11.98
C ASP A 32 5.46 -9.69 -11.85
N SER A 33 5.18 -10.48 -12.89
CA SER A 33 4.05 -11.43 -12.89
C SER A 33 4.14 -12.53 -11.83
N HIS A 34 5.30 -12.69 -11.19
CA HIS A 34 5.51 -13.63 -10.08
C HIS A 34 5.45 -12.93 -8.71
N GLY A 35 5.08 -11.64 -8.66
CA GLY A 35 5.04 -10.86 -7.43
C GLY A 35 6.43 -10.46 -6.90
N VAL A 36 7.49 -10.59 -7.70
CA VAL A 36 8.84 -10.23 -7.29
C VAL A 36 9.12 -8.78 -7.67
N MET A 37 9.62 -7.98 -6.73
CA MET A 37 9.99 -6.59 -7.00
C MET A 37 11.24 -6.52 -7.90
N ARG A 38 11.09 -5.85 -9.04
CA ARG A 38 12.13 -5.69 -10.07
C ARG A 38 12.32 -4.22 -10.46
N ASP A 39 13.54 -3.87 -10.82
CA ASP A 39 13.82 -2.61 -11.50
C ASP A 39 13.52 -2.69 -13.01
N LYS A 40 13.78 -1.60 -13.74
CA LYS A 40 13.65 -1.54 -15.21
C LYS A 40 14.54 -2.55 -15.97
N ASP A 41 15.65 -2.96 -15.36
CA ASP A 41 16.64 -3.89 -15.92
C ASP A 41 16.36 -5.35 -15.46
N LYS A 42 15.19 -5.60 -14.86
CA LYS A 42 14.73 -6.90 -14.31
C LYS A 42 15.59 -7.42 -13.15
N LYS A 43 16.42 -6.57 -12.54
CA LYS A 43 17.20 -6.92 -11.35
C LYS A 43 16.31 -6.89 -10.13
N ARG A 44 16.65 -7.73 -9.15
CA ARG A 44 15.96 -7.74 -7.86
C ARG A 44 16.41 -6.52 -7.06
N TYR A 45 15.56 -6.09 -6.15
CA TYR A 45 15.96 -5.11 -5.15
C TYR A 45 17.16 -5.60 -4.34
N GLU A 46 18.11 -4.70 -4.15
CA GLU A 46 19.29 -4.89 -3.31
C GLU A 46 19.26 -3.82 -2.22
N PHE A 47 19.46 -4.24 -0.97
CA PHE A 47 19.54 -3.31 0.15
C PHE A 47 20.80 -2.46 0.02
N ILE A 48 20.61 -1.14 0.06
CA ILE A 48 21.71 -0.17 -0.01
C ILE A 48 21.97 0.40 1.39
N ASP A 49 20.93 0.98 1.99
CA ASP A 49 20.98 1.62 3.30
C ASP A 49 19.57 1.68 3.92
N GLN A 50 19.50 1.99 5.21
CA GLN A 50 18.26 2.00 5.98
C GLN A 50 17.25 3.03 5.45
N LYS A 51 17.70 4.24 5.07
CA LYS A 51 16.83 5.31 4.61
C LYS A 51 16.19 4.97 3.26
N SER A 52 16.99 4.41 2.36
CA SER A 52 16.54 3.90 1.06
C SER A 52 15.56 2.75 1.22
N TYR A 53 15.84 1.84 2.16
CA TYR A 53 14.97 0.71 2.49
C TYR A 53 13.61 1.16 3.05
N GLU A 54 13.59 2.08 4.02
CA GLU A 54 12.34 2.61 4.59
C GLU A 54 11.48 3.31 3.52
N LYS A 55 12.12 4.10 2.66
CA LYS A 55 11.45 4.78 1.55
C LYS A 55 10.79 3.78 0.60
N ILE A 56 11.49 2.68 0.27
CA ILE A 56 10.94 1.60 -0.55
C ILE A 56 9.84 0.83 0.18
N GLY A 57 10.00 0.55 1.48
CA GLY A 57 8.99 -0.14 2.28
C GLY A 57 7.65 0.60 2.33
N LEU A 58 7.69 1.93 2.46
CA LEU A 58 6.49 2.77 2.37
C LEU A 58 5.85 2.71 0.97
N ALA A 59 6.66 2.77 -0.09
CA ALA A 59 6.18 2.68 -1.46
C ALA A 59 5.57 1.31 -1.79
N VAL A 60 6.17 0.23 -1.28
CA VAL A 60 5.67 -1.14 -1.40
C VAL A 60 4.33 -1.31 -0.69
N THR A 61 4.19 -0.74 0.51
CA THR A 61 2.93 -0.77 1.27
C THR A 61 1.78 -0.21 0.43
N GLU A 62 1.94 1.00 -0.10
CA GLU A 62 0.89 1.62 -0.92
C GLU A 62 0.65 0.88 -2.24
N GLU A 63 1.70 0.35 -2.86
CA GLU A 63 1.55 -0.41 -4.10
C GLU A 63 0.74 -1.69 -3.88
N ILE A 64 0.94 -2.37 -2.75
CA ILE A 64 0.16 -3.56 -2.38
C ILE A 64 -1.29 -3.19 -2.12
N TYR A 65 -1.55 -2.11 -1.39
CA TYR A 65 -2.92 -1.63 -1.21
C TYR A 65 -3.61 -1.32 -2.53
N ARG A 66 -2.88 -0.63 -3.43
CA ARG A 66 -3.35 -0.36 -4.79
C ARG A 66 -3.68 -1.65 -5.53
N ILE A 67 -2.85 -2.69 -5.43
CA ILE A 67 -3.11 -3.99 -6.04
C ILE A 67 -4.37 -4.62 -5.45
N MET A 68 -4.54 -4.62 -4.12
CA MET A 68 -5.71 -5.20 -3.45
C MET A 68 -7.03 -4.51 -3.83
N GLU A 69 -7.01 -3.19 -4.01
CA GLU A 69 -8.20 -2.40 -4.37
C GLU A 69 -8.61 -2.54 -5.83
N ASN A 70 -7.67 -2.87 -6.71
CA ASN A 70 -7.90 -2.96 -8.14
C ASN A 70 -8.24 -4.40 -8.58
N PRO A 71 -8.77 -4.58 -9.81
CA PRO A 71 -8.91 -5.89 -10.40
C PRO A 71 -7.58 -6.66 -10.41
N PRO A 72 -7.59 -7.98 -10.16
CA PRO A 72 -8.77 -8.83 -10.01
C PRO A 72 -9.35 -8.88 -8.58
N TYR A 73 -8.68 -8.30 -7.59
CA TYR A 73 -9.01 -8.48 -6.17
C TYR A 73 -10.22 -7.66 -5.74
N ASN A 74 -10.30 -6.39 -6.17
CA ASN A 74 -11.41 -5.48 -5.91
C ASN A 74 -11.83 -5.44 -4.43
N MET A 75 -10.85 -5.42 -3.53
CA MET A 75 -11.11 -5.29 -2.09
C MET A 75 -11.46 -3.85 -1.73
N GLU A 76 -12.40 -3.70 -0.81
CA GLU A 76 -12.78 -2.40 -0.27
C GLU A 76 -11.95 -2.09 0.97
N ARG A 77 -11.28 -0.93 0.99
CA ARG A 77 -10.62 -0.41 2.18
C ARG A 77 -11.64 0.31 3.05
N GLN A 78 -12.02 -0.30 4.17
CA GLN A 78 -12.93 0.30 5.14
C GLN A 78 -12.17 0.77 6.38
N TYR A 79 -12.25 2.07 6.67
CA TYR A 79 -11.72 2.65 7.89
C TYR A 79 -12.65 2.39 9.08
N LEU A 80 -12.08 2.12 10.25
CA LEU A 80 -12.86 1.90 11.47
C LEU A 80 -13.40 3.20 12.06
N ASP A 81 -12.66 4.29 11.84
CA ASP A 81 -13.06 5.67 12.10
C ASP A 81 -12.87 6.51 10.83
N ASP A 82 -13.96 6.97 10.23
CA ASP A 82 -13.92 7.78 9.01
C ASP A 82 -13.66 9.27 9.27
N THR A 83 -13.65 9.71 10.54
CA THR A 83 -13.44 11.13 10.88
C THR A 83 -11.97 11.56 10.75
N ASP A 84 -11.03 10.65 11.02
CA ASP A 84 -9.59 10.86 10.84
C ASP A 84 -8.91 9.64 10.21
N LYS A 85 -8.96 9.55 8.88
CA LYS A 85 -8.32 8.47 8.11
C LYS A 85 -6.80 8.37 8.29
N LYS A 86 -6.12 9.43 8.77
CA LYS A 86 -4.67 9.37 9.01
C LYS A 86 -4.33 8.61 10.28
N ARG A 87 -5.20 8.65 11.29
CA ARG A 87 -5.02 7.96 12.57
C ARG A 87 -5.84 6.67 12.68
N SER A 88 -6.85 6.55 11.85
CA SER A 88 -7.76 5.42 11.82
C SER A 88 -7.10 4.19 11.22
N ALA A 89 -7.31 3.06 11.88
CA ALA A 89 -7.02 1.76 11.31
C ALA A 89 -8.09 1.42 10.25
N PHE A 90 -7.73 0.57 9.31
CA PHE A 90 -8.65 0.08 8.29
C PHE A 90 -8.48 -1.41 8.08
N ILE A 91 -9.49 -2.00 7.46
CA ILE A 91 -9.51 -3.39 7.03
C ILE A 91 -9.81 -3.44 5.53
N PHE A 92 -9.33 -4.50 4.88
CA PHE A 92 -9.73 -4.82 3.51
C PHE A 92 -10.84 -5.86 3.52
N LEU A 93 -11.88 -5.60 2.74
CA LEU A 93 -13.08 -6.43 2.67
C LEU A 93 -13.24 -6.96 1.26
N SER A 94 -13.56 -8.24 1.13
CA SER A 94 -14.00 -8.79 -0.15
C SER A 94 -15.43 -8.36 -0.45
N LYS A 95 -15.76 -8.28 -1.74
CA LYS A 95 -17.12 -7.91 -2.16
C LYS A 95 -18.16 -8.90 -1.62
N GLY A 96 -19.22 -8.37 -1.03
CA GLY A 96 -20.32 -9.18 -0.48
C GLY A 96 -19.90 -10.06 0.69
N TRP A 97 -18.86 -9.68 1.44
CA TRP A 97 -18.37 -10.43 2.60
C TRP A 97 -19.50 -10.76 3.59
N TYR A 98 -20.44 -9.85 3.80
CA TYR A 98 -21.55 -10.00 4.75
C TYR A 98 -22.59 -11.06 4.33
N GLU A 99 -22.57 -11.51 3.07
CA GLU A 99 -23.47 -12.54 2.54
C GLU A 99 -22.83 -13.93 2.54
N LYS A 100 -21.55 -14.02 2.92
CA LYS A 100 -20.80 -15.28 2.91
C LYS A 100 -21.11 -16.08 4.18
N GLU A 101 -21.29 -17.38 4.01
CA GLU A 101 -21.44 -18.33 5.13
C GLU A 101 -20.16 -18.45 5.96
N ASN A 102 -19.00 -18.36 5.31
CA ASN A 102 -17.69 -18.49 5.93
C ASN A 102 -16.85 -17.24 5.70
N LEU A 103 -16.22 -16.75 6.78
CA LEU A 103 -15.32 -15.61 6.75
C LEU A 103 -13.90 -16.07 7.06
N VAL A 104 -12.94 -15.65 6.22
CA VAL A 104 -11.51 -15.77 6.51
C VAL A 104 -11.01 -14.39 6.90
N VAL A 105 -10.51 -14.27 8.13
CA VAL A 105 -9.94 -13.03 8.66
C VAL A 105 -8.44 -13.19 8.77
N LEU A 106 -7.69 -12.40 8.00
CA LEU A 106 -6.24 -12.36 8.05
C LEU A 106 -5.79 -11.19 8.93
N ILE A 107 -5.26 -11.49 10.11
CA ILE A 107 -4.75 -10.49 11.05
C ILE A 107 -3.23 -10.50 10.96
N HIS A 108 -2.65 -9.40 10.49
CA HIS A 108 -1.20 -9.24 10.53
C HIS A 108 -0.74 -8.81 11.94
N GLY A 109 0.52 -9.06 12.27
CA GLY A 109 1.09 -8.63 13.55
C GLY A 109 1.16 -7.10 13.68
N SER A 110 1.39 -6.62 14.90
CA SER A 110 1.56 -5.19 15.23
C SER A 110 2.91 -4.59 14.83
N GLY A 111 3.74 -5.36 14.11
CA GLY A 111 5.06 -4.93 13.65
C GLY A 111 5.00 -3.96 12.47
N SER A 112 6.10 -3.84 11.74
CA SER A 112 6.19 -2.97 10.55
C SER A 112 5.48 -3.50 9.31
N VAL A 113 5.08 -4.77 9.34
CA VAL A 113 4.38 -5.39 8.21
C VAL A 113 2.91 -5.00 8.21
N ARG A 114 2.38 -4.71 7.03
CA ARG A 114 1.03 -4.22 6.78
C ARG A 114 0.19 -5.27 6.06
N ALA A 115 -1.13 -5.07 6.05
CA ALA A 115 -2.05 -5.91 5.29
C ALA A 115 -1.56 -6.09 3.83
N GLY A 116 -1.63 -7.32 3.32
CA GLY A 116 -1.22 -7.64 1.95
C GLY A 116 0.26 -7.98 1.75
N GLN A 117 1.16 -7.62 2.67
CA GLN A 117 2.61 -7.85 2.49
C GLN A 117 3.06 -9.31 2.68
N TRP A 118 2.23 -10.14 3.31
CA TRP A 118 2.47 -11.59 3.48
C TRP A 118 1.43 -12.48 2.77
N SER A 119 0.46 -11.89 2.07
CA SER A 119 -0.60 -12.63 1.37
C SER A 119 -0.22 -12.87 -0.09
#